data_AF-A0A3G4VW44-F1
#
_entry.id   AF-A0A3G4VW44-F1
#
_cell.length_a   1.000
_cell.length_b   1.000
_cell.length_c   1.000
_cell.angle_alpha   90.00
_cell.angle_beta   90.00
_cell.angle_gamma   90.00
#
_symmetry.space_group_name_H-M   'P 1'
#
loop_
_entity.id
_entity.type
_entity.pdbx_description
1 polymer ?
#
loop_
_entity_poly.entity_id
_entity_poly.type
_entity_poly.pdbx_seq_one_letter_code
_entity_poly.pdbx_strand_id
1 'polypeptide(L)'
;MIGLPSKQIVNGAAGRAQARTVGAGDWLWTLHEGRTALTVVTEVTTVKAREIVAVVSDRQPFLAAPDQLLGTSSGWVRAAEAAGSELTWTPARKLCRTRLAIRPGHDFGYWVGATCADGTVGPNYVSLVVNDEGFAGRYAASLTASTGLAARLEPVTRPSGFLQRDLPGFRVRVVSSYLADVMRQYVGGDAHHMRQGFPRVVLRDLDSFNGFLDGYADGDGYRIKRWQARAIASANVPFLAELAVVIGARFTPVTSGKVSHLVVSDRWERRGTFVPETHPVHLIESQATTVREVRPRTATGAKPFTLHRYRLEPHPSFLVSGHVVRAAG
;
A
#
# COMPACT_ATOMS: atom_id res chain seq x y z
N MET A 1 -31.90 8.04 -13.83
CA MET A 1 -31.58 6.78 -14.53
C MET A 1 -30.19 6.29 -14.16
N ILE A 2 -30.06 5.04 -13.71
CA ILE A 2 -28.84 4.47 -13.12
C ILE A 2 -28.49 3.15 -13.81
N GLY A 3 -27.20 2.85 -13.95
CA GLY A 3 -26.72 1.59 -14.48
C GLY A 3 -25.62 1.77 -15.52
N LEU A 4 -25.07 0.63 -15.95
CA LEU A 4 -23.96 0.57 -16.88
C LEU A 4 -24.40 0.07 -18.26
N PRO A 5 -23.93 0.67 -19.36
CA PRO A 5 -24.20 0.14 -20.70
C PRO A 5 -23.70 -1.29 -20.85
N SER A 6 -24.42 -2.09 -21.63
CA SER A 6 -24.19 -3.54 -21.77
C SER A 6 -22.74 -3.99 -22.02
N LYS A 7 -21.93 -3.19 -22.72
CA LYS A 7 -20.52 -3.51 -23.03
C LYS A 7 -19.51 -2.90 -22.03
N GLN A 8 -19.97 -2.14 -21.04
CA GLN A 8 -19.09 -1.57 -20.02
C GLN A 8 -18.42 -2.69 -19.24
N ILE A 9 -17.12 -2.55 -19.02
CA ILE A 9 -16.33 -3.53 -18.29
C ILE A 9 -16.42 -3.23 -16.79
N VAL A 10 -16.81 -4.24 -16.02
CA VAL A 10 -16.79 -4.27 -14.57
C VAL A 10 -15.65 -5.16 -14.07
N ASN A 11 -15.19 -4.92 -12.84
CA ASN A 11 -14.17 -5.73 -12.20
C ASN A 11 -14.81 -6.84 -11.36
N GLY A 12 -14.98 -8.02 -11.94
CA GLY A 12 -15.40 -9.23 -11.25
C GLY A 12 -14.26 -9.94 -10.52
N ALA A 13 -14.60 -10.81 -9.56
CA ALA A 13 -13.63 -11.64 -8.84
C ALA A 13 -12.88 -12.59 -9.79
N ALA A 14 -13.59 -13.15 -10.78
CA ALA A 14 -13.02 -14.01 -11.83
C ALA A 14 -12.31 -13.23 -12.95
N GLY A 15 -12.23 -11.90 -12.85
CA GLY A 15 -11.60 -11.03 -13.85
C GLY A 15 -12.58 -10.01 -14.44
N ARG A 16 -12.30 -9.58 -15.68
CA ARG A 16 -13.11 -8.57 -16.36
C ARG A 16 -14.40 -9.19 -16.90
N ALA A 17 -15.54 -8.57 -16.60
CA ALA A 17 -16.84 -8.99 -17.15
C ALA A 17 -17.53 -7.80 -17.85
N GLN A 18 -18.35 -8.09 -18.86
CA GLN A 18 -19.23 -7.07 -19.44
C GLN A 18 -20.45 -6.90 -18.53
N ALA A 19 -20.97 -5.68 -18.42
CA ALA A 19 -22.12 -5.41 -17.57
C ALA A 19 -23.31 -6.37 -17.84
N ARG A 20 -23.59 -6.67 -19.11
CA ARG A 20 -24.68 -7.58 -19.48
C ARG A 20 -24.49 -9.05 -19.08
N THR A 21 -23.27 -9.46 -18.74
CA THR A 21 -22.97 -10.85 -18.41
C THR A 21 -22.90 -11.08 -16.91
N VAL A 22 -23.04 -10.01 -16.11
CA VAL A 22 -23.08 -10.10 -14.65
C VAL A 22 -24.48 -10.56 -14.24
N GLY A 23 -24.54 -11.67 -13.52
CA GLY A 23 -25.77 -12.26 -12.99
C GLY A 23 -25.82 -12.23 -11.46
N ALA A 24 -26.99 -12.57 -10.90
CA ALA A 24 -27.09 -12.83 -9.47
C ALA A 24 -26.21 -14.02 -9.07
N GLY A 25 -25.52 -13.90 -7.94
CA GLY A 25 -24.49 -14.84 -7.47
C GLY A 25 -23.06 -14.50 -7.93
N ASP A 26 -22.89 -13.60 -8.90
CA ASP A 26 -21.56 -13.15 -9.31
C ASP A 26 -20.91 -12.27 -8.25
N TRP A 27 -19.60 -12.41 -8.11
CA TRP A 27 -18.80 -11.61 -7.19
C TRP A 27 -18.09 -10.48 -7.93
N LEU A 28 -18.25 -9.26 -7.42
CA LEU A 28 -17.58 -8.06 -7.92
C LEU A 28 -16.60 -7.51 -6.88
N TRP A 29 -15.51 -6.93 -7.37
CA TRP A 29 -14.60 -6.16 -6.53
C TRP A 29 -15.22 -4.81 -6.17
N THR A 30 -14.96 -4.36 -4.95
CA THR A 30 -15.27 -3.02 -4.46
C THR A 30 -14.11 -2.46 -3.63
N LEU A 31 -14.22 -1.20 -3.20
CA LEU A 31 -13.40 -0.64 -2.13
C LEU A 31 -14.29 -0.35 -0.91
N HIS A 32 -13.89 -0.86 0.25
CA HIS A 32 -14.49 -0.60 1.55
C HIS A 32 -13.38 -0.13 2.50
N GLU A 33 -13.55 1.05 3.11
CA GLU A 33 -12.54 1.67 3.98
C GLU A 33 -11.14 1.74 3.36
N GLY A 34 -11.10 2.09 2.06
CA GLY A 34 -9.87 2.20 1.31
C GLY A 34 -9.20 0.87 0.94
N ARG A 35 -9.76 -0.28 1.31
CA ARG A 35 -9.24 -1.62 0.99
C ARG A 35 -10.15 -2.31 -0.02
N THR A 36 -9.61 -3.21 -0.82
CA THR A 36 -10.48 -3.98 -1.71
C THR A 36 -11.29 -5.00 -0.91
N ALA A 37 -12.57 -5.11 -1.24
CA ALA A 37 -13.45 -6.12 -0.71
C ALA A 37 -14.22 -6.80 -1.85
N LEU A 38 -14.86 -7.91 -1.55
CA LEU A 38 -15.77 -8.59 -2.45
C LEU A 38 -17.21 -8.30 -2.05
N THR A 39 -18.07 -8.15 -3.05
CA THR A 39 -19.53 -8.03 -2.88
C THR A 39 -20.22 -8.95 -3.87
N VAL A 40 -21.37 -9.51 -3.50
CA VAL A 40 -22.14 -10.40 -4.34
C VAL A 40 -23.33 -9.67 -4.95
N VAL A 41 -23.60 -9.95 -6.21
CA VAL A 41 -24.80 -9.49 -6.91
C VAL A 41 -25.99 -10.30 -6.43
N THR A 42 -26.99 -9.65 -5.85
CA THR A 42 -28.22 -10.30 -5.37
C THR A 42 -29.37 -10.15 -6.36
N GLU A 43 -29.35 -9.09 -7.17
CA GLU A 43 -30.39 -8.80 -8.16
C GLU A 43 -29.80 -8.02 -9.34
N VAL A 44 -30.35 -8.26 -10.54
CA VAL A 44 -30.01 -7.51 -11.75
C VAL A 44 -31.27 -6.90 -12.33
N THR A 45 -31.25 -5.58 -12.54
CA THR A 45 -32.33 -4.84 -13.20
C THR A 45 -31.80 -4.24 -14.49
N THR A 46 -32.62 -4.28 -15.56
CA THR A 46 -32.27 -3.65 -16.84
C THR A 46 -33.23 -2.55 -17.23
N VAL A 47 -32.72 -1.43 -17.74
CA VAL A 47 -33.52 -0.28 -18.18
C VAL A 47 -33.03 0.22 -19.54
N LYS A 48 -33.94 0.72 -20.37
CA LYS A 48 -33.61 1.36 -21.65
C LYS A 48 -33.32 2.85 -21.45
N ALA A 49 -32.30 3.34 -22.16
CA ALA A 49 -31.80 4.68 -22.03
C ALA A 49 -31.47 5.29 -23.39
N ARG A 50 -31.78 6.56 -23.60
CA ARG A 50 -31.29 7.28 -24.79
C ARG A 50 -30.01 8.07 -24.52
N GLU A 51 -29.65 8.27 -23.26
CA GLU A 51 -28.51 9.08 -22.85
C GLU A 51 -27.62 8.32 -21.89
N ILE A 52 -26.31 8.43 -22.13
CA ILE A 52 -25.24 7.97 -21.24
C ILE A 52 -24.16 9.04 -21.23
N VAL A 53 -23.25 8.96 -20.28
CA VAL A 53 -22.07 9.82 -20.23
C VAL A 53 -20.79 8.99 -20.33
N ALA A 54 -19.78 9.54 -20.99
CA ALA A 54 -18.42 9.06 -20.90
C ALA A 54 -17.68 9.90 -19.85
N VAL A 55 -17.24 9.26 -18.78
CA VAL A 55 -16.43 9.87 -17.72
C VAL A 55 -14.98 9.66 -18.09
N VAL A 56 -14.24 10.75 -18.31
CA VAL A 56 -12.81 10.71 -18.66
C VAL A 56 -12.02 11.21 -17.47
N SER A 57 -11.22 10.33 -16.87
CA SER A 57 -10.33 10.64 -15.76
C SER A 57 -8.86 10.54 -16.19
N ASP A 58 -7.95 10.88 -15.28
CA ASP A 58 -6.50 10.62 -15.42
C ASP A 58 -6.15 9.13 -15.57
N ARG A 59 -7.14 8.25 -15.38
CA ARG A 59 -7.01 6.80 -15.53
C ARG A 59 -7.79 6.36 -16.76
N GLN A 60 -8.53 5.25 -16.65
CA GLN A 60 -9.27 4.71 -17.78
C GLN A 60 -10.67 5.32 -17.86
N PRO A 61 -11.11 5.79 -19.04
CA PRO A 61 -12.48 6.27 -19.20
C PRO A 61 -13.48 5.12 -19.07
N PHE A 62 -14.70 5.44 -18.67
CA PHE A 62 -15.80 4.48 -18.62
C PHE A 62 -17.14 5.15 -18.98
N LEU A 63 -18.11 4.32 -19.35
CA LEU A 63 -19.47 4.74 -19.68
C LEU A 63 -20.41 4.41 -18.53
N ALA A 64 -21.32 5.33 -18.25
CA ALA A 64 -22.33 5.17 -17.22
C ALA A 64 -23.61 5.94 -17.57
N ALA A 65 -24.71 5.61 -16.92
CA ALA A 65 -25.88 6.49 -16.90
C ALA A 65 -25.55 7.84 -16.23
N PRO A 66 -26.22 8.95 -16.61
CA PRO A 66 -25.97 10.27 -16.02
C PRO A 66 -26.06 10.30 -14.48
N ASP A 67 -27.03 9.60 -13.88
CA ASP A 67 -27.23 9.56 -12.42
C ASP A 67 -26.48 8.44 -11.72
N GLN A 68 -25.59 7.72 -12.43
CA GLN A 68 -24.72 6.74 -11.80
C GLN A 68 -23.87 7.42 -10.73
N LEU A 69 -23.93 6.92 -9.49
CA LEU A 69 -23.12 7.47 -8.40
C LEU A 69 -21.68 6.95 -8.48
N LEU A 70 -20.74 7.89 -8.44
CA LEU A 70 -19.29 7.65 -8.44
C LEU A 70 -18.73 8.02 -7.06
N GLY A 71 -17.91 7.14 -6.49
CA GLY A 71 -17.36 7.34 -5.15
C GLY A 71 -16.25 8.39 -5.15
N THR A 72 -16.29 9.30 -4.19
CA THR A 72 -15.22 10.27 -3.87
C THR A 72 -14.65 9.96 -2.48
N SER A 73 -13.68 10.75 -2.02
CA SER A 73 -13.19 10.67 -0.63
C SER A 73 -14.22 11.10 0.41
N SER A 74 -15.19 11.94 0.03
CA SER A 74 -16.18 12.55 0.92
C SER A 74 -17.61 12.06 0.71
N GLY A 75 -17.86 11.21 -0.29
CA GLY A 75 -19.20 10.71 -0.57
C GLY A 75 -19.37 10.24 -2.01
N TRP A 76 -20.39 10.77 -2.68
CA TRP A 76 -20.83 10.33 -4.00
C TRP A 76 -21.19 11.52 -4.87
N VAL A 77 -20.77 11.48 -6.13
CA VAL A 77 -21.14 12.46 -7.16
C VAL A 77 -21.83 11.74 -8.32
N ARG A 78 -22.78 12.40 -8.98
CA ARG A 78 -23.40 11.86 -10.20
C ARG A 78 -22.42 11.90 -11.35
N ALA A 79 -22.45 10.89 -12.22
CA ALA A 79 -21.53 10.79 -13.35
C ALA A 79 -21.61 11.99 -14.29
N ALA A 80 -22.80 12.60 -14.47
CA ALA A 80 -22.98 13.81 -15.28
C ALA A 80 -22.29 15.05 -14.70
N GLU A 81 -22.13 15.11 -13.37
CA GLU A 81 -21.65 16.26 -12.60
C GLU A 81 -20.19 16.07 -12.15
N ALA A 82 -19.56 14.95 -12.50
CA ALA A 82 -18.29 14.55 -11.93
C ALA A 82 -17.07 15.33 -12.45
N ALA A 83 -17.21 16.19 -13.46
CA ALA A 83 -16.09 16.95 -14.01
C ALA A 83 -15.36 17.76 -12.93
N GLY A 84 -14.03 17.66 -12.87
CA GLY A 84 -13.21 18.30 -11.83
C GLY A 84 -13.19 17.59 -10.47
N SER A 85 -14.01 16.56 -10.26
CA SER A 85 -14.03 15.82 -9.00
C SER A 85 -12.88 14.81 -8.89
N GLU A 86 -12.44 14.54 -7.66
CA GLU A 86 -11.54 13.43 -7.35
C GLU A 86 -12.34 12.16 -7.00
N LEU A 87 -12.21 11.14 -7.84
CA LEU A 87 -12.86 9.85 -7.63
C LEU A 87 -11.93 8.89 -6.90
N THR A 88 -12.55 8.04 -6.07
CA THR A 88 -11.89 6.89 -5.47
C THR A 88 -11.66 5.81 -6.52
N TRP A 89 -10.39 5.41 -6.67
CA TRP A 89 -9.93 4.49 -7.71
C TRP A 89 -8.89 3.51 -7.18
N THR A 90 -8.79 2.35 -7.81
CA THR A 90 -7.69 1.40 -7.57
C THR A 90 -7.22 0.75 -8.88
N PRO A 91 -5.91 0.46 -9.05
CA PRO A 91 -5.42 -0.18 -10.25
C PRO A 91 -5.98 -1.60 -10.42
N ALA A 92 -6.84 -1.79 -11.41
CA ALA A 92 -7.51 -3.07 -11.70
C ALA A 92 -6.54 -4.28 -11.80
N ARG A 93 -5.31 -4.08 -12.28
CA ARG A 93 -4.27 -5.13 -12.37
C ARG A 93 -3.80 -5.67 -11.01
N LYS A 94 -4.05 -4.95 -9.91
CA LYS A 94 -3.65 -5.33 -8.55
C LYS A 94 -4.77 -6.00 -7.76
N LEU A 95 -5.98 -6.12 -8.31
CA LEU A 95 -7.14 -6.66 -7.57
C LEU A 95 -6.94 -8.12 -7.16
N CYS A 96 -6.39 -8.95 -8.05
CA CYS A 96 -6.20 -10.39 -7.82
C CYS A 96 -4.89 -10.75 -7.10
N ARG A 97 -4.17 -9.77 -6.51
CA ARG A 97 -2.94 -10.07 -5.76
C ARG A 97 -3.26 -10.70 -4.42
N THR A 98 -2.38 -11.56 -3.94
CA THR A 98 -2.44 -12.10 -2.58
C THR A 98 -2.25 -10.97 -1.57
N ARG A 99 -3.19 -10.84 -0.65
CA ARG A 99 -3.14 -9.89 0.47
C ARG A 99 -2.62 -10.60 1.69
N LEU A 100 -1.74 -9.94 2.44
CA LEU A 100 -1.05 -10.53 3.57
C LEU A 100 -1.78 -10.20 4.87
N ALA A 101 -1.86 -11.19 5.74
CA ALA A 101 -2.27 -11.00 7.12
C ALA A 101 -1.04 -10.55 7.93
N ILE A 102 -0.73 -9.26 7.87
CA ILE A 102 0.40 -8.68 8.59
C ILE A 102 0.05 -8.60 10.08
N ARG A 103 0.91 -9.20 10.91
CA ARG A 103 0.76 -9.28 12.37
C ARG A 103 1.77 -8.35 13.04
N PRO A 104 1.31 -7.31 13.76
CA PRO A 104 2.16 -6.50 14.64
C PRO A 104 2.89 -7.31 15.71
N GLY A 105 3.96 -6.73 16.27
CA GLY A 105 4.84 -7.33 17.26
C GLY A 105 6.31 -7.15 16.92
N HIS A 106 7.21 -7.71 17.72
CA HIS A 106 8.66 -7.59 17.55
C HIS A 106 9.12 -7.94 16.14
N ASP A 107 8.71 -9.09 15.61
CA ASP A 107 9.08 -9.54 14.27
C ASP A 107 8.67 -8.54 13.19
N PHE A 108 7.47 -7.97 13.30
CA PHE A 108 6.99 -6.93 12.39
C PHE A 108 7.90 -5.70 12.42
N GLY A 109 8.21 -5.21 13.62
CA GLY A 109 9.16 -4.15 13.82
C GLY A 109 10.51 -4.44 13.19
N TYR A 110 11.05 -5.63 13.49
CA TYR A 110 12.38 -6.06 13.10
C TYR A 110 12.58 -6.02 11.60
N TRP A 111 11.71 -6.69 10.81
CA TRP A 111 11.91 -6.71 9.37
C TRP A 111 11.65 -5.33 8.73
N VAL A 112 10.78 -4.49 9.31
CA VAL A 112 10.60 -3.09 8.85
C VAL A 112 11.88 -2.29 9.10
N GLY A 113 12.45 -2.36 10.31
CA GLY A 113 13.69 -1.67 10.68
C GLY A 113 14.88 -2.11 9.83
N ALA A 114 15.06 -3.42 9.66
CA ALA A 114 16.09 -4.00 8.81
C ALA A 114 15.94 -3.60 7.34
N THR A 115 14.69 -3.54 6.84
CA THR A 115 14.43 -3.07 5.47
C THR A 115 14.75 -1.59 5.31
N CYS A 116 14.48 -0.76 6.32
CA CYS A 116 14.79 0.66 6.32
C CYS A 116 16.28 0.97 6.45
N ALA A 117 17.08 0.08 7.05
CA ALA A 117 18.53 0.19 7.10
C ALA A 117 19.17 -0.29 5.79
N ASP A 118 19.13 -1.60 5.54
CA ASP A 118 19.88 -2.26 4.45
C ASP A 118 19.01 -2.85 3.34
N GLY A 119 17.69 -2.68 3.43
CA GLY A 119 16.75 -3.26 2.48
C GLY A 119 16.63 -2.50 1.17
N THR A 120 16.07 -3.19 0.18
CA THR A 120 15.65 -2.64 -1.11
C THR A 120 14.19 -2.98 -1.37
N VAL A 121 13.38 -1.95 -1.61
CA VAL A 121 11.99 -2.10 -2.05
C VAL A 121 11.90 -1.84 -3.56
N GLY A 122 11.91 -2.92 -4.34
CA GLY A 122 11.74 -2.87 -5.79
C GLY A 122 10.27 -2.78 -6.22
N PRO A 123 9.97 -2.72 -7.53
CA PRO A 123 8.61 -2.54 -8.03
C PRO A 123 7.59 -3.56 -7.49
N ASN A 124 8.01 -4.81 -7.31
CA ASN A 124 7.19 -5.93 -6.88
C ASN A 124 7.89 -6.86 -5.89
N TYR A 125 8.93 -6.40 -5.20
CA TYR A 125 9.68 -7.21 -4.25
C TYR A 125 10.25 -6.38 -3.11
N VAL A 126 10.53 -7.06 -2.00
CA VAL A 126 11.41 -6.56 -0.94
C VAL A 126 12.61 -7.50 -0.85
N SER A 127 13.81 -6.94 -0.68
CA SER A 127 15.05 -7.70 -0.63
C SER A 127 16.00 -7.14 0.43
N LEU A 128 16.73 -8.02 1.09
CA LEU A 128 17.89 -7.70 1.93
C LEU A 128 19.09 -8.45 1.37
N VAL A 129 20.24 -7.78 1.22
CA VAL A 129 21.50 -8.42 0.79
C VAL A 129 22.63 -7.94 1.69
N VAL A 130 23.14 -8.83 2.54
CA VAL A 130 24.09 -8.50 3.62
C VAL A 130 25.19 -9.57 3.71
N ASN A 131 26.28 -9.25 4.41
CA ASN A 131 27.39 -10.21 4.58
C ASN A 131 27.16 -11.15 5.78
N ASP A 132 26.32 -10.75 6.73
CA ASP A 132 26.06 -11.48 7.96
C ASP A 132 24.90 -12.48 7.76
N GLU A 133 25.20 -13.77 7.94
CA GLU A 133 24.23 -14.86 7.80
C GLU A 133 23.13 -14.79 8.88
N GLY A 134 23.51 -14.45 10.11
CA GLY A 134 22.60 -14.37 11.25
C GLY A 134 21.56 -13.25 11.06
N PHE A 135 22.01 -12.08 10.60
CA PHE A 135 21.15 -10.95 10.27
C PHE A 135 20.17 -11.32 9.15
N ALA A 136 20.67 -11.89 8.04
CA ALA A 136 19.82 -12.32 6.95
C ALA A 136 18.82 -13.42 7.37
N GLY A 137 19.26 -14.38 8.19
CA GLY A 137 18.41 -15.43 8.76
C GLY A 137 17.31 -14.88 9.67
N ARG A 138 17.65 -13.96 10.57
CA ARG A 138 16.69 -13.30 11.47
C ARG A 138 15.68 -12.45 10.68
N TYR A 139 16.15 -11.72 9.67
CA TYR A 139 15.28 -10.99 8.74
C TYR A 139 14.27 -11.91 8.05
N ALA A 140 14.72 -13.04 7.50
CA ALA A 140 13.83 -14.01 6.85
C ALA A 140 12.80 -14.60 7.82
N ALA A 141 13.23 -14.96 9.04
CA ALA A 141 12.35 -15.49 10.07
C ALA A 141 11.27 -14.48 10.48
N SER A 142 11.66 -13.25 10.80
CA SER A 142 10.73 -12.18 11.22
C SER A 142 9.79 -11.73 10.11
N LEU A 143 10.24 -11.66 8.85
CA LEU A 143 9.38 -11.39 7.70
C LEU A 143 8.34 -12.51 7.54
N THR A 144 8.77 -13.77 7.63
CA THR A 144 7.87 -14.93 7.51
C THR A 144 6.84 -14.96 8.65
N ALA A 145 7.28 -14.79 9.90
CA ALA A 145 6.42 -14.83 11.08
C ALA A 145 5.35 -13.73 11.04
N SER A 146 5.74 -12.52 10.61
CA SER A 146 4.85 -11.36 10.61
C SER A 146 3.91 -11.30 9.39
N THR A 147 4.27 -11.89 8.25
CA THR A 147 3.48 -11.79 7.00
C THR A 147 2.88 -13.09 6.49
N GLY A 148 3.37 -14.24 6.96
CA GLY A 148 3.08 -15.57 6.41
C GLY A 148 3.75 -15.87 5.05
N LEU A 149 4.52 -14.92 4.48
CA LEU A 149 5.27 -15.18 3.25
C LEU A 149 6.56 -15.91 3.56
N ALA A 150 6.78 -17.05 2.91
CA ALA A 150 8.03 -17.78 3.02
C ALA A 150 9.20 -16.92 2.47
N ALA A 151 10.04 -16.40 3.37
CA ALA A 151 11.31 -15.79 3.03
C ALA A 151 12.42 -16.84 3.13
N ARG A 152 13.25 -16.92 2.10
CA ARG A 152 14.37 -17.88 2.04
C ARG A 152 15.68 -17.13 2.04
N LEU A 153 16.62 -17.68 2.79
CA LEU A 153 18.02 -17.29 2.77
C LEU A 153 18.71 -17.94 1.57
N GLU A 154 19.42 -17.16 0.78
CA GLU A 154 20.15 -17.61 -0.40
C GLU A 154 21.58 -17.10 -0.33
N PRO A 155 22.62 -17.97 -0.43
CA PRO A 155 23.98 -17.50 -0.62
C PRO A 155 24.11 -16.83 -1.99
N VAL A 156 24.76 -15.68 -2.04
CA VAL A 156 24.96 -14.89 -3.25
C VAL A 156 26.36 -14.31 -3.31
N THR A 157 26.78 -13.93 -4.50
CA THR A 157 27.98 -13.13 -4.73
C THR A 157 27.56 -11.69 -5.03
N ARG A 158 28.21 -10.72 -4.38
CA ARG A 158 27.94 -9.29 -4.61
C ARG A 158 29.23 -8.52 -4.94
N PRO A 159 29.18 -7.55 -5.86
CA PRO A 159 30.31 -6.66 -6.09
C PRO A 159 30.50 -5.73 -4.89
N SER A 160 31.74 -5.57 -4.43
CA SER A 160 32.11 -4.59 -3.43
C SER A 160 32.79 -3.40 -4.08
N GLY A 161 32.15 -2.22 -4.05
CA GLY A 161 32.76 -0.98 -4.53
C GLY A 161 33.96 -0.52 -3.69
N PHE A 162 34.01 -0.91 -2.40
CA PHE A 162 35.14 -0.60 -1.54
C PHE A 162 36.34 -1.53 -1.81
N LEU A 163 36.09 -2.84 -1.95
CA LEU A 163 37.15 -3.83 -2.16
C LEU A 163 37.44 -4.12 -3.64
N GLN A 164 36.67 -3.52 -4.58
CA GLN A 164 36.77 -3.70 -6.03
C GLN A 164 36.81 -5.19 -6.47
N ARG A 165 36.10 -6.04 -5.72
CA ARG A 165 35.98 -7.47 -5.98
C ARG A 165 34.63 -8.01 -5.51
N ASP A 166 34.31 -9.19 -6.00
CA ASP A 166 33.15 -9.94 -5.56
C ASP A 166 33.37 -10.55 -4.17
N LEU A 167 32.34 -10.44 -3.33
CA LEU A 167 32.31 -10.98 -1.97
C LEU A 167 31.13 -11.93 -1.80
N PRO A 168 31.29 -13.00 -1.01
CA PRO A 168 30.17 -13.81 -0.58
C PRO A 168 29.24 -12.97 0.32
N GLY A 169 27.95 -13.24 0.23
CA GLY A 169 26.95 -12.67 1.11
C GLY A 169 25.67 -13.50 1.06
N PHE A 170 24.64 -12.97 1.69
CA PHE A 170 23.37 -13.64 1.87
C PHE A 170 22.25 -12.71 1.40
N ARG A 171 21.34 -13.27 0.62
CA ARG A 171 20.15 -12.59 0.10
C ARG A 171 18.91 -13.20 0.70
N VAL A 172 17.98 -12.34 1.09
CA VAL A 172 16.58 -12.70 1.30
C VAL A 172 15.76 -11.85 0.34
N ARG A 173 14.97 -12.48 -0.52
CA ARG A 173 14.13 -11.77 -1.49
C ARG A 173 12.73 -12.37 -1.53
N VAL A 174 11.74 -11.51 -1.32
CA VAL A 174 10.33 -11.89 -1.38
C VAL A 174 9.65 -11.11 -2.50
N VAL A 175 9.12 -11.84 -3.50
CA VAL A 175 8.39 -11.25 -4.63
C VAL A 175 6.91 -11.12 -4.25
N SER A 176 6.51 -9.92 -3.87
CA SER A 176 5.12 -9.56 -3.59
C SER A 176 4.90 -8.08 -3.89
N SER A 177 4.05 -7.79 -4.88
CA SER A 177 3.65 -6.40 -5.16
C SER A 177 2.81 -5.80 -4.04
N TYR A 178 2.13 -6.63 -3.25
CA TYR A 178 1.43 -6.20 -2.04
C TYR A 178 2.43 -5.72 -0.99
N LEU A 179 3.42 -6.55 -0.64
CA LEU A 179 4.42 -6.20 0.38
C LEU A 179 5.25 -4.99 -0.03
N ALA A 180 5.63 -4.88 -1.30
CA ALA A 180 6.38 -3.72 -1.80
C ALA A 180 5.58 -2.42 -1.70
N ASP A 181 4.28 -2.44 -2.02
CA ASP A 181 3.40 -1.28 -1.84
C ASP A 181 3.15 -0.97 -0.36
N VAL A 182 2.99 -1.99 0.50
CA VAL A 182 2.89 -1.83 1.95
C VAL A 182 4.11 -1.11 2.50
N MET A 183 5.32 -1.53 2.10
CA MET A 183 6.54 -0.87 2.58
C MET A 183 6.63 0.57 2.13
N ARG A 184 6.23 0.88 0.88
CA ARG A 184 6.13 2.28 0.43
C ARG A 184 5.13 3.06 1.27
N GLN A 185 3.97 2.50 1.60
CA GLN A 185 3.01 3.16 2.49
C GLN A 185 3.63 3.47 3.86
N TYR A 186 4.31 2.49 4.47
CA TYR A 186 4.89 2.66 5.80
C TYR A 186 5.88 3.81 5.84
N VAL A 187 6.69 3.97 4.79
CA VAL A 187 7.75 4.99 4.71
C VAL A 187 7.32 6.26 3.97
N GLY A 188 6.02 6.50 3.77
CA GLY A 188 5.51 7.75 3.19
C GLY A 188 5.66 7.89 1.67
N GLY A 189 5.90 6.79 0.95
CA GLY A 189 5.80 6.70 -0.51
C GLY A 189 7.11 6.27 -1.21
N ASP A 190 8.23 6.89 -0.85
CA ASP A 190 9.54 6.58 -1.41
C ASP A 190 10.39 5.77 -0.43
N ALA A 191 10.64 4.51 -0.74
CA ALA A 191 11.42 3.61 0.11
C ALA A 191 12.93 3.70 -0.11
N HIS A 192 13.41 4.71 -0.82
CA HIS A 192 14.84 4.96 -0.96
C HIS A 192 15.42 5.44 0.39
N HIS A 193 16.49 4.81 0.88
CA HIS A 193 17.07 5.07 2.22
C HIS A 193 17.30 6.56 2.54
N MET A 194 17.72 7.39 1.56
CA MET A 194 17.90 8.84 1.72
C MET A 194 16.61 9.68 1.79
N ARG A 195 15.46 9.15 1.37
CA ARG A 195 14.20 9.90 1.19
C ARG A 195 13.02 9.28 1.92
N GLN A 196 13.18 8.07 2.44
CA GLN A 196 12.15 7.38 3.20
C GLN A 196 11.76 8.19 4.44
N GLY A 197 10.46 8.30 4.68
CA GLY A 197 9.93 8.82 5.93
C GLY A 197 10.13 7.83 7.07
N PHE A 198 10.02 8.31 8.30
CA PHE A 198 10.04 7.44 9.47
C PHE A 198 8.78 6.55 9.48
N PRO A 199 8.90 5.21 9.60
CA PRO A 199 7.77 4.31 9.45
C PRO A 199 6.88 4.28 10.69
N ARG A 200 6.04 5.30 10.88
CA ARG A 200 5.21 5.48 12.10
C ARG A 200 4.32 4.28 12.44
N VAL A 201 4.06 3.39 11.48
CA VAL A 201 3.38 2.11 11.69
C VAL A 201 4.03 1.21 12.76
N VAL A 202 5.33 1.40 13.06
CA VAL A 202 6.02 0.67 14.14
C VAL A 202 5.74 1.26 15.53
N LEU A 203 5.22 2.48 15.61
CA LEU A 203 4.87 3.15 16.87
C LEU A 203 3.54 2.67 17.46
N ARG A 204 2.92 1.63 16.89
CA ARG A 204 1.67 1.05 17.39
C ARG A 204 1.76 0.57 18.82
N ASP A 205 2.87 -0.08 19.13
CA ASP A 205 3.11 -0.72 20.40
C ASP A 205 4.61 -0.81 20.63
N LEU A 206 4.96 -0.95 21.90
CA LEU A 206 6.36 -0.93 22.32
C LEU A 206 7.16 -2.10 21.75
N ASP A 207 6.52 -3.26 21.57
CA ASP A 207 7.16 -4.47 21.06
C ASP A 207 7.56 -4.30 19.58
N SER A 208 6.64 -3.81 18.75
CA SER A 208 6.89 -3.43 17.36
C SER A 208 8.00 -2.38 17.26
N PHE A 209 8.00 -1.37 18.13
CA PHE A 209 9.03 -0.35 18.07
C PHE A 209 10.41 -0.85 18.52
N ASN A 210 10.46 -1.70 19.55
CA ASN A 210 11.71 -2.35 19.97
C ASN A 210 12.26 -3.28 18.89
N GLY A 211 11.38 -4.04 18.21
CA GLY A 211 11.74 -4.81 17.03
C GLY A 211 12.37 -3.93 15.96
N PHE A 212 11.75 -2.78 15.66
CA PHE A 212 12.30 -1.83 14.69
C PHE A 212 13.69 -1.32 15.08
N LEU A 213 13.91 -0.97 16.35
CA LEU A 213 15.22 -0.53 16.83
C LEU A 213 16.28 -1.65 16.75
N ASP A 214 15.89 -2.91 16.96
CA ASP A 214 16.78 -4.06 16.79
C ASP A 214 17.13 -4.26 15.31
N GLY A 215 16.13 -4.29 14.44
CA GLY A 215 16.33 -4.53 13.01
C GLY A 215 17.13 -3.44 12.33
N TYR A 216 16.89 -2.18 12.68
CA TYR A 216 17.68 -1.07 12.13
C TYR A 216 19.13 -1.12 12.63
N ALA A 217 19.33 -1.46 13.92
CA ALA A 217 20.66 -1.54 14.50
C ALA A 217 21.50 -2.71 13.97
N ASP A 218 20.88 -3.82 13.56
CA ASP A 218 21.58 -4.95 12.94
C ASP A 218 22.08 -4.62 11.52
N GLY A 219 21.46 -3.67 10.81
CA GLY A 219 21.93 -3.18 9.51
C GLY A 219 22.89 -1.99 9.63
N ASP A 220 22.34 -0.82 9.94
CA ASP A 220 23.07 0.46 9.95
C ASP A 220 23.40 0.93 11.39
N GLY A 221 23.62 0.01 12.31
CA GLY A 221 23.94 0.34 13.70
C GLY A 221 25.00 -0.55 14.32
N TYR A 222 25.25 -0.29 15.60
CA TYR A 222 26.14 -1.11 16.41
C TYR A 222 25.91 -0.90 17.90
N ARG A 223 26.28 -1.91 18.70
CA ARG A 223 26.31 -1.82 20.16
C ARG A 223 27.51 -1.01 20.65
N ILE A 224 27.28 -0.09 21.57
CA ILE A 224 28.35 0.72 22.16
C ILE A 224 29.00 -0.08 23.29
N LYS A 225 30.25 -0.52 23.13
CA LYS A 225 30.94 -1.44 24.07
C LYS A 225 30.93 -1.01 25.54
N ARG A 226 30.95 0.30 25.82
CA ARG A 226 31.11 0.83 27.18
C ARG A 226 29.80 1.21 27.86
N TRP A 227 28.70 1.36 27.12
CA TRP A 227 27.42 1.86 27.62
C TRP A 227 26.28 0.92 27.24
N GLN A 228 25.24 0.83 28.07
CA GLN A 228 24.00 0.11 27.73
C GLN A 228 23.19 0.92 26.70
N ALA A 229 23.68 0.90 25.46
CA ALA A 229 23.14 1.66 24.34
C ALA A 229 23.55 1.04 23.00
N ARG A 230 22.81 1.43 21.95
CA ARG A 230 23.14 1.21 20.55
C ARG A 230 23.28 2.55 19.85
N ALA A 231 24.14 2.63 18.85
CA ALA A 231 24.19 3.74 17.93
C ALA A 231 23.55 3.32 16.61
N ILE A 232 22.69 4.17 16.07
CA ILE A 232 22.12 4.04 14.72
C ILE A 232 22.77 5.11 13.86
N ALA A 233 23.22 4.73 12.66
CA ALA A 233 23.86 5.60 11.69
C ALA A 233 22.91 5.80 10.50
N SER A 234 22.71 7.04 10.05
CA SER A 234 21.98 7.29 8.81
C SER A 234 22.36 8.64 8.20
N ALA A 235 22.36 8.71 6.87
CA ALA A 235 22.48 9.98 6.14
C ALA A 235 21.11 10.67 5.96
N ASN A 236 20.00 10.00 6.31
CA ASN A 236 18.66 10.58 6.33
C ASN A 236 18.44 11.33 7.67
N VAL A 237 18.84 12.60 7.70
CA VAL A 237 18.73 13.45 8.90
C VAL A 237 17.29 13.63 9.40
N PRO A 238 16.28 13.88 8.54
CA PRO A 238 14.88 13.96 8.98
C PRO A 238 14.42 12.70 9.72
N PHE A 239 14.76 11.52 9.20
CA PHE A 239 14.44 10.24 9.83
C PHE A 239 15.05 10.12 11.25
N LEU A 240 16.33 10.47 11.42
CA LEU A 240 16.98 10.43 12.73
C LEU A 240 16.41 11.48 13.69
N ALA A 241 16.02 12.66 13.20
CA ALA A 241 15.38 13.68 14.01
C ALA A 241 14.02 13.22 14.54
N GLU A 242 13.19 12.59 13.71
CA GLU A 242 11.92 12.00 14.15
C GLU A 242 12.15 10.89 15.18
N LEU A 243 13.08 9.96 14.90
CA LEU A 243 13.42 8.88 15.84
C LEU A 243 13.89 9.43 17.19
N ALA A 244 14.71 10.50 17.18
CA ALA A 244 15.19 11.14 18.40
C ALA A 244 14.05 11.70 19.25
N VAL A 245 13.02 12.30 18.64
CA VAL A 245 11.82 12.76 19.35
C VAL A 245 11.09 11.58 20.01
N VAL A 246 10.87 10.49 19.28
CA VAL A 246 10.16 9.30 19.80
C VAL A 246 10.87 8.72 21.03
N ILE A 247 12.19 8.54 20.96
CA ILE A 247 12.98 7.97 22.07
C ILE A 247 13.38 9.01 23.13
N GLY A 248 12.99 10.27 22.96
CA GLY A 248 13.34 11.37 23.87
C GLY A 248 14.84 11.66 23.92
N ALA A 249 15.58 11.43 22.83
CA ALA A 249 17.01 11.69 22.73
C ALA A 249 17.33 13.08 22.18
N ARG A 250 18.48 13.61 22.58
CA ARG A 250 19.08 14.76 21.90
C ARG A 250 19.75 14.28 20.62
N PHE A 251 19.51 14.98 19.52
CA PHE A 251 20.12 14.70 18.24
C PHE A 251 20.71 15.98 17.66
N THR A 252 21.94 15.87 17.16
CA THR A 252 22.63 16.95 16.47
C THR A 252 23.20 16.36 15.18
N PRO A 253 22.72 16.78 14.00
CA PRO A 253 23.15 16.21 12.74
C PRO A 253 24.60 16.61 12.42
N VAL A 254 25.32 15.73 11.74
CA VAL A 254 26.64 16.04 11.19
C VAL A 254 26.46 16.87 9.92
N THR A 255 27.12 18.03 9.84
CA THR A 255 26.97 18.98 8.72
C THR A 255 27.95 18.74 7.57
N SER A 256 28.96 17.87 7.74
CA SER A 256 30.06 17.67 6.80
C SER A 256 29.76 16.67 5.66
N GLY A 257 28.50 16.43 5.31
CA GLY A 257 28.10 15.44 4.30
C GLY A 257 28.40 13.97 4.67
N LYS A 258 28.67 13.70 5.97
CA LYS A 258 28.92 12.36 6.51
C LYS A 258 27.65 11.81 7.16
N VAL A 259 27.64 10.51 7.43
CA VAL A 259 26.56 9.81 8.14
C VAL A 259 26.41 10.39 9.56
N SER A 260 25.18 10.70 9.95
CA SER A 260 24.85 11.15 11.31
C SER A 260 24.59 9.96 12.22
N HIS A 261 24.87 10.12 13.52
CA HIS A 261 24.66 9.06 14.51
C HIS A 261 23.64 9.48 15.55
N LEU A 262 22.74 8.57 15.91
CA LEU A 262 21.82 8.71 17.02
C LEU A 262 22.09 7.62 18.06
N VAL A 263 22.30 8.00 19.31
CA VAL A 263 22.49 7.06 20.41
C VAL A 263 21.13 6.75 21.06
N VAL A 264 20.77 5.48 21.07
CA VAL A 264 19.57 4.94 21.70
C VAL A 264 20.00 4.18 22.96
N SER A 265 19.65 4.69 24.14
CA SER A 265 19.92 3.99 25.40
C SER A 265 19.01 2.77 25.54
N ASP A 266 19.47 1.69 26.18
CA ASP A 266 18.62 0.54 26.51
C ASP A 266 17.50 0.87 27.51
N ARG A 267 17.59 2.03 28.16
CA ARG A 267 16.57 2.55 29.08
C ARG A 267 15.77 3.70 28.47
N TRP A 268 15.77 3.85 27.16
CA TRP A 268 15.10 4.96 26.46
C TRP A 268 13.62 5.06 26.86
N GLU A 269 12.95 3.92 27.07
CA GLU A 269 11.54 3.83 27.49
C GLU A 269 11.24 4.57 28.80
N ARG A 270 12.21 4.59 29.74
CA ARG A 270 12.05 5.27 31.04
C ARG A 270 11.88 6.79 30.90
N ARG A 271 12.14 7.35 29.71
CA ARG A 271 11.93 8.77 29.42
C ARG A 271 10.45 9.11 29.22
N GLY A 272 9.58 8.11 29.02
CA GLY A 272 8.14 8.31 28.92
C GLY A 272 7.69 9.10 27.68
N THR A 273 8.52 9.17 26.64
CA THR A 273 8.24 9.94 25.41
C THR A 273 7.51 9.14 24.34
N PHE A 274 7.48 7.81 24.45
CA PHE A 274 6.76 6.95 23.53
C PHE A 274 5.26 7.13 23.71
N VAL A 275 4.58 7.50 22.63
CA VAL A 275 3.12 7.54 22.56
C VAL A 275 2.69 6.53 21.50
N PRO A 276 1.90 5.50 21.86
CA PRO A 276 1.35 4.58 20.88
C PRO A 276 0.52 5.29 19.81
N GLU A 277 0.70 4.90 18.55
CA GLU A 277 0.00 5.50 17.41
C GLU A 277 -0.76 4.49 16.57
N THR A 278 -1.94 4.89 16.09
CA THR A 278 -2.76 4.05 15.21
C THR A 278 -2.48 4.37 13.75
N HIS A 279 -1.80 3.45 13.07
CA HIS A 279 -1.54 3.52 11.63
C HIS A 279 -1.96 2.23 10.92
N PRO A 280 -2.45 2.29 9.67
CA PRO A 280 -2.84 1.11 8.91
C PRO A 280 -1.67 0.14 8.72
N VAL A 281 -1.82 -1.08 9.26
CA VAL A 281 -0.87 -2.18 9.05
C VAL A 281 -1.05 -2.76 7.65
N HIS A 282 -2.27 -2.80 7.17
CA HIS A 282 -2.57 -3.27 5.83
C HIS A 282 -2.49 -2.11 4.82
N LEU A 283 -2.23 -2.47 3.57
CA LEU A 283 -2.22 -1.53 2.47
C LEU A 283 -3.59 -0.88 2.29
N ILE A 284 -3.60 0.45 2.23
CA ILE A 284 -4.70 1.23 1.69
C ILE A 284 -4.58 1.16 0.16
N GLU A 285 -5.54 0.52 -0.48
CA GLU A 285 -5.54 0.22 -1.91
C GLU A 285 -6.30 1.27 -2.75
N SER A 286 -7.05 2.16 -2.09
CA SER A 286 -7.68 3.33 -2.69
C SER A 286 -6.67 4.42 -3.01
N GLN A 287 -6.86 5.05 -4.15
CA GLN A 287 -6.14 6.22 -4.64
C GLN A 287 -7.14 7.23 -5.18
N ALA A 288 -6.75 8.48 -5.28
CA ALA A 288 -7.52 9.51 -5.96
C ALA A 288 -7.21 9.51 -7.47
N THR A 289 -8.22 9.83 -8.28
CA THR A 289 -8.05 10.19 -9.69
C THR A 289 -8.98 11.35 -10.04
N THR A 290 -8.47 12.35 -10.75
CA THR A 290 -9.28 13.50 -11.17
C THR A 290 -10.07 13.17 -12.44
N VAL A 291 -11.34 13.56 -12.49
CA VAL A 291 -12.15 13.57 -13.72
C VAL A 291 -11.81 14.83 -14.50
N ARG A 292 -11.33 14.66 -15.73
CA ARG A 292 -10.98 15.77 -16.63
C ARG A 292 -12.21 16.36 -17.30
N GLU A 293 -13.12 15.50 -17.73
CA GLU A 293 -14.30 15.89 -18.50
C GLU A 293 -15.38 14.80 -18.43
N VAL A 294 -16.61 15.23 -18.67
CA VAL A 294 -17.76 14.35 -18.82
C VAL A 294 -18.39 14.65 -20.18
N ARG A 295 -18.46 13.63 -21.05
CA ARG A 295 -18.96 13.78 -22.42
C ARG A 295 -20.33 13.11 -22.57
N PRO A 296 -21.40 13.87 -22.87
CA PRO A 296 -22.70 13.29 -23.18
C PRO A 296 -22.64 12.38 -24.41
N ARG A 297 -23.45 11.33 -24.40
CA ARG A 297 -23.64 10.41 -25.54
C ARG A 297 -25.11 10.05 -25.68
N THR A 298 -25.69 10.48 -26.79
CA THR A 298 -27.09 10.22 -27.12
C THR A 298 -27.19 9.10 -28.16
N ALA A 299 -28.18 8.23 -28.03
CA ALA A 299 -28.48 7.21 -29.03
C ALA A 299 -29.00 7.89 -30.32
N THR A 300 -28.22 7.78 -31.40
CA THR A 300 -28.50 8.44 -32.69
C THR A 300 -29.49 7.70 -33.58
N GLY A 301 -29.81 6.44 -33.27
CA GLY A 301 -30.78 5.61 -34.02
C GLY A 301 -32.03 5.23 -33.21
N ALA A 302 -32.81 4.30 -33.76
CA ALA A 302 -34.02 3.78 -33.10
C ALA A 302 -33.71 2.94 -31.85
N LYS A 303 -32.50 2.36 -31.76
CA LYS A 303 -32.12 1.44 -30.67
C LYS A 303 -31.56 2.21 -29.46
N PRO A 304 -32.24 2.20 -28.30
CA PRO A 304 -31.70 2.78 -27.07
C PRO A 304 -30.56 1.93 -26.50
N PHE A 305 -29.75 2.52 -25.63
CA PHE A 305 -28.84 1.78 -24.76
C PHE A 305 -29.62 0.88 -23.80
N THR A 306 -29.03 -0.25 -23.42
CA THR A 306 -29.53 -1.10 -22.32
C THR A 306 -28.56 -1.00 -21.17
N LEU A 307 -29.06 -0.45 -20.06
CA LEU A 307 -28.34 -0.25 -18.82
C LEU A 307 -28.62 -1.39 -17.86
N HIS A 308 -27.58 -1.82 -17.15
CA HIS A 308 -27.62 -2.88 -16.14
C HIS A 308 -27.32 -2.26 -14.78
N ARG A 309 -28.23 -2.47 -13.82
CA ARG A 309 -28.11 -2.07 -12.41
C ARG A 309 -28.04 -3.34 -11.56
N TYR A 310 -27.21 -3.30 -10.52
CA TYR A 310 -27.03 -4.42 -9.59
C TYR A 310 -27.45 -4.00 -8.19
N ARG A 311 -28.16 -4.90 -7.50
CA ARG A 311 -28.24 -4.91 -6.05
C ARG A 311 -27.07 -5.74 -5.51
N LEU A 312 -26.40 -5.24 -4.47
CA LEU A 312 -25.12 -5.78 -4.00
C LEU A 312 -25.12 -5.91 -2.48
N GLU A 313 -24.58 -7.01 -1.97
CA GLU A 313 -24.41 -7.28 -0.53
C GLU A 313 -23.04 -7.94 -0.26
N PRO A 314 -22.37 -7.67 0.88
CA PRO A 314 -22.77 -6.72 1.94
C PRO A 314 -22.46 -5.27 1.57
N HIS A 315 -21.70 -5.03 0.50
CA HIS A 315 -21.27 -3.68 0.12
C HIS A 315 -22.07 -3.18 -1.09
N PRO A 316 -22.78 -2.05 -0.98
CA PRO A 316 -23.65 -1.55 -2.05
C PRO A 316 -22.87 -0.88 -3.19
N SER A 317 -21.57 -1.15 -3.35
CA SER A 317 -20.67 -0.52 -4.33
C SER A 317 -19.81 -1.57 -5.03
N PHE A 318 -19.29 -1.24 -6.20
CA PHE A 318 -18.41 -2.10 -7.00
C PHE A 318 -17.49 -1.27 -7.90
N LEU A 319 -16.55 -1.94 -8.59
CA LEU A 319 -15.55 -1.29 -9.43
C LEU A 319 -15.86 -1.37 -10.93
N VAL A 320 -15.71 -0.23 -11.60
CA VAL A 320 -15.78 -0.05 -13.06
C VAL A 320 -14.48 0.57 -13.56
N SER A 321 -13.69 -0.20 -14.31
CA SER A 321 -12.33 0.22 -14.70
C SER A 321 -11.48 0.70 -13.50
N GLY A 322 -11.70 0.11 -12.32
CA GLY A 322 -11.07 0.49 -11.06
C GLY A 322 -11.73 1.66 -10.30
N HIS A 323 -12.73 2.35 -10.86
CA HIS A 323 -13.45 3.44 -10.19
C HIS A 323 -14.59 2.88 -9.33
N VAL A 324 -14.77 3.39 -8.12
CA VAL A 324 -15.87 3.00 -7.25
C VAL A 324 -17.18 3.58 -7.76
N VAL A 325 -18.19 2.74 -7.96
CA VAL A 325 -19.54 3.15 -8.33
C VAL A 325 -20.57 2.44 -7.46
N ARG A 326 -21.76 3.02 -7.32
CA ARG A 326 -22.92 2.34 -6.72
C ARG A 326 -24.22 2.71 -7.41
N ALA A 327 -25.20 1.83 -7.33
CA ALA A 327 -26.57 2.27 -7.59
C ALA A 327 -27.01 3.25 -6.48
N ALA A 328 -27.82 4.26 -6.81
CA ALA A 328 -28.55 4.96 -5.75
C ALA A 328 -29.49 3.95 -5.07
N GLY A 329 -29.73 4.12 -3.76
CA GLY A 329 -30.71 3.34 -3.01
C GLY A 329 -32.07 3.42 -3.68
#